data_AF-A0A938DVJ5-F1
#
_entry.id   AF-A0A938DVJ5-F1
#
_cell.length_a   1.000
_cell.length_b   1.000
_cell.length_c   1.000
_cell.angle_alpha   90.00
_cell.angle_beta   90.00
_cell.angle_gamma   90.00
#
_symmetry.space_group_name_H-M   'P 1'
#
loop_
_entity.id
_entity.type
_entity.pdbx_description
1 polymer ?
#
loop_
_entity_poly.entity_id
_entity_poly.type
_entity_poly.pdbx_seq_one_letter_code
_entity_poly.pdbx_strand_id
1 'polypeptide(L)'
;MGPLRSAGRGDSFVHPGSHRGVNPDPVSVGAGAWPDPESRWGLGEVALGIVASQVLLLVAQVVVFGLAGWTSVEEVPLWATAVLQIPLWAGWIAALAVAGSKGHGVVREFGFTIRGIDVPIGLGVGLGVQFIVVPLIYWPLLSILGRTQDDLAEPARNLADKASGAAGWVLLGLVVVVGAPVVEELFYRGLLLGALRKRRWPAVIAAAVSGAVFAAMHFQPLQFPGLFVLGTILALLVLRTGRLGSAIVAHATFNAVTVVALLSA
;
A
#
# COMPACT_ATOMS: atom_id res chain seq x y z
N MET A 1 60.20 13.27 -61.50
CA MET A 1 58.97 12.93 -60.75
C MET A 1 58.26 14.23 -60.41
N GLY A 2 57.10 14.48 -61.03
CA GLY A 2 56.26 15.67 -60.84
C GLY A 2 55.27 15.55 -59.66
N PRO A 3 54.39 16.56 -59.44
CA PRO A 3 54.03 17.07 -58.10
C PRO A 3 52.56 16.85 -57.62
N LEU A 4 52.33 17.24 -56.36
CA LEU A 4 51.13 17.55 -55.54
C LEU A 4 49.69 17.57 -56.13
N ARG A 5 48.72 17.32 -55.21
CA ARG A 5 47.23 17.55 -55.18
C ARG A 5 46.40 16.29 -55.54
N SER A 6 45.22 15.96 -54.99
CA SER A 6 44.21 16.63 -54.16
C SER A 6 43.19 15.62 -53.57
N ALA A 7 42.54 16.01 -52.47
CA ALA A 7 41.09 15.91 -52.19
C ALA A 7 40.38 14.55 -51.98
N GLY A 8 39.61 14.47 -50.89
CA GLY A 8 38.53 13.51 -50.67
C GLY A 8 37.88 13.63 -49.29
N ARG A 9 36.95 14.58 -49.12
CA ARG A 9 36.01 14.66 -47.99
C ARG A 9 35.07 13.47 -48.00
N GLY A 10 34.68 13.03 -46.81
CA GLY A 10 33.60 12.08 -46.59
C GLY A 10 33.10 12.17 -45.15
N ASP A 11 32.47 13.29 -44.82
CA ASP A 11 31.73 13.49 -43.58
C ASP A 11 30.62 12.43 -43.46
N SER A 12 30.78 11.47 -42.56
CA SER A 12 29.70 10.56 -42.21
C SER A 12 28.75 11.26 -41.22
N PHE A 13 27.63 11.71 -41.76
CA PHE A 13 26.44 12.19 -41.06
C PHE A 13 26.10 11.30 -39.84
N VAL A 14 26.20 11.88 -38.63
CA VAL A 14 25.54 11.37 -37.44
C VAL A 14 24.11 11.92 -37.44
N HIS A 15 23.12 11.05 -37.63
CA HIS A 15 21.71 11.38 -37.44
C HIS A 15 21.44 11.65 -35.94
N PRO A 16 20.94 12.83 -35.54
CA PRO A 16 20.34 13.02 -34.23
C PRO A 16 18.90 12.50 -34.29
N GLY A 17 18.70 11.26 -33.85
CA GLY A 17 17.38 10.71 -33.57
C GLY A 17 16.71 11.51 -32.47
N SER A 18 15.54 12.04 -32.78
CA SER A 18 14.70 12.88 -31.94
C SER A 18 14.23 12.13 -30.69
N HIS A 19 14.90 12.35 -29.56
CA HIS A 19 14.27 12.23 -28.26
C HIS A 19 13.18 13.28 -28.17
N ARG A 20 11.94 12.92 -28.56
CA ARG A 20 10.76 13.69 -28.17
C ARG A 20 10.80 13.79 -26.65
N GLY A 21 11.10 14.99 -26.17
CA GLY A 21 11.02 15.35 -24.77
C GLY A 21 9.59 15.14 -24.30
N VAL A 22 9.32 13.96 -23.74
CA VAL A 22 8.22 13.81 -22.81
C VAL A 22 8.61 14.66 -21.62
N ASN A 23 7.89 15.76 -21.44
CA ASN A 23 8.04 16.65 -20.30
C ASN A 23 8.02 15.77 -19.04
N PRO A 24 9.09 15.72 -18.22
CA PRO A 24 9.06 14.92 -17.02
C PRO A 24 7.92 15.43 -16.14
N ASP A 25 7.03 14.52 -15.72
CA ASP A 25 6.04 14.84 -14.69
C ASP A 25 6.77 15.59 -13.56
N PRO A 26 6.23 16.72 -13.05
CA PRO A 26 6.91 17.57 -12.05
C PRO A 26 7.16 16.90 -10.69
N VAL A 27 6.85 15.60 -10.58
CA VAL A 27 7.04 14.75 -9.40
C VAL A 27 8.31 13.89 -9.51
N SER A 28 9.08 13.97 -10.60
CA SER A 28 10.31 13.17 -10.74
C SER A 28 11.50 13.82 -10.03
N VAL A 29 11.76 13.37 -8.79
CA VAL A 29 12.98 13.68 -8.04
C VAL A 29 14.13 12.80 -8.58
N GLY A 30 15.34 13.37 -8.66
CA GLY A 30 16.50 12.90 -9.42
C GLY A 30 17.10 11.52 -9.07
N ALA A 31 18.19 11.19 -9.79
CA ALA A 31 18.90 9.91 -9.84
C ALA A 31 18.86 9.10 -8.53
N GLY A 32 18.30 7.88 -8.60
CA GLY A 32 17.86 7.09 -7.44
C GLY A 32 16.34 6.89 -7.35
N ALA A 33 15.60 7.31 -8.39
CA ALA A 33 14.15 7.32 -8.47
C ALA A 33 13.54 5.94 -8.27
N TRP A 34 12.83 5.78 -7.14
CA TRP A 34 11.92 4.67 -6.93
C TRP A 34 10.64 4.89 -7.77
N PRO A 35 10.07 3.84 -8.41
CA PRO A 35 10.62 2.49 -8.57
C PRO A 35 11.69 2.42 -9.68
N ASP A 36 12.62 1.48 -9.55
CA ASP A 36 13.65 1.23 -10.57
C ASP A 36 13.01 0.68 -11.87
N PRO A 37 13.14 1.37 -13.01
CA PRO A 37 12.54 0.93 -14.27
C PRO A 37 13.21 -0.32 -14.86
N GLU A 38 14.44 -0.66 -14.47
CA GLU A 38 15.21 -1.78 -15.04
C GLU A 38 14.92 -3.12 -14.34
N SER A 39 14.34 -3.09 -13.14
CA SER A 39 14.02 -4.32 -12.39
C SER A 39 13.02 -5.21 -13.14
N ARG A 40 13.12 -6.53 -12.98
CA ARG A 40 12.36 -7.49 -13.82
C ARG A 40 10.95 -7.85 -13.31
N TRP A 41 10.59 -7.42 -12.10
CA TRP A 41 9.26 -7.66 -11.51
C TRP A 41 8.20 -6.68 -12.00
N GLY A 42 6.91 -6.99 -11.82
CA GLY A 42 5.80 -6.13 -12.21
C GLY A 42 4.45 -6.62 -11.71
N LEU A 43 3.40 -6.46 -12.53
CA LEU A 43 2.03 -6.85 -12.16
C LEU A 43 1.85 -8.37 -11.98
N GLY A 44 2.76 -9.20 -12.50
CA GLY A 44 2.74 -10.64 -12.29
C GLY A 44 2.94 -11.01 -10.81
N GLU A 45 3.91 -10.38 -10.15
CA GLU A 45 4.16 -10.58 -8.72
C GLU A 45 3.04 -9.98 -7.86
N VAL A 46 2.43 -8.88 -8.29
CA VAL A 46 1.22 -8.34 -7.64
C VAL A 46 0.09 -9.38 -7.67
N ALA A 47 -0.21 -9.93 -8.85
CA ALA A 47 -1.26 -10.93 -9.02
C ALA A 47 -0.96 -12.20 -8.22
N LEU A 48 0.29 -12.67 -8.23
CA LEU A 48 0.76 -13.77 -7.39
C LEU A 48 0.49 -13.47 -5.92
N GLY A 49 0.84 -12.29 -5.44
CA GLY A 49 0.63 -11.90 -4.04
C GLY A 49 -0.84 -11.90 -3.63
N ILE A 50 -1.72 -11.33 -4.46
CA ILE A 50 -3.18 -11.32 -4.20
C ILE A 50 -3.73 -12.75 -4.19
N VAL A 51 -3.40 -13.56 -5.20
CA VAL A 51 -3.93 -14.93 -5.29
C VAL A 51 -3.38 -15.79 -4.16
N ALA A 52 -2.08 -15.75 -3.91
CA ALA A 52 -1.44 -16.52 -2.84
C ALA A 52 -1.99 -16.13 -1.47
N SER A 53 -2.16 -14.83 -1.18
CA SER A 53 -2.69 -14.37 0.10
C SER A 53 -4.12 -14.91 0.34
N GLN A 54 -4.98 -14.82 -0.67
CA GLN A 54 -6.36 -15.31 -0.54
C GLN A 54 -6.45 -16.84 -0.43
N VAL A 55 -5.66 -17.57 -1.22
CA VAL A 55 -5.64 -19.05 -1.16
C VAL A 55 -5.09 -19.53 0.19
N LEU A 56 -3.97 -18.96 0.66
CA LEU A 56 -3.38 -19.32 1.94
C LEU A 56 -4.32 -19.01 3.11
N LEU A 57 -4.96 -17.83 3.08
CA LEU A 57 -5.97 -17.47 4.09
C LEU A 57 -7.15 -18.44 4.07
N LEU A 58 -7.71 -18.75 2.89
CA LEU A 58 -8.85 -19.65 2.76
C LEU A 58 -8.52 -21.06 3.29
N VAL A 59 -7.37 -21.62 2.91
CA VAL A 59 -6.93 -22.93 3.39
C VAL A 59 -6.76 -22.91 4.91
N ALA A 60 -6.11 -21.87 5.46
CA ALA A 60 -5.92 -21.74 6.89
C ALA A 60 -7.26 -21.60 7.64
N GLN A 61 -8.20 -20.83 7.12
CA GLN A 61 -9.54 -20.70 7.70
C GLN A 61 -10.26 -22.04 7.74
N VAL A 62 -10.31 -22.79 6.63
CA VAL A 62 -10.96 -24.11 6.58
C VAL A 62 -10.35 -25.07 7.60
N VAL A 63 -9.01 -25.13 7.68
CA VAL A 63 -8.31 -26.01 8.62
C VAL A 63 -8.58 -25.58 10.07
N VAL A 64 -8.40 -24.29 10.40
CA VAL A 64 -8.56 -23.79 11.77
C VAL A 64 -10.00 -23.93 12.24
N PHE A 65 -10.99 -23.59 11.41
CA PHE A 65 -12.41 -23.74 11.74
C PHE A 65 -12.77 -25.21 11.94
N GLY A 66 -12.32 -26.10 11.04
CA GLY A 66 -12.56 -27.53 11.15
C GLY A 66 -11.96 -28.16 12.41
N LEU A 67 -10.76 -27.73 12.81
CA LEU A 67 -10.11 -28.20 14.03
C LEU A 67 -10.71 -27.60 15.30
N ALA A 68 -11.13 -26.34 15.27
CA ALA A 68 -11.70 -25.64 16.42
C ALA A 68 -13.20 -25.91 16.61
N GLY A 69 -13.88 -26.45 15.60
CA GLY A 69 -15.32 -26.65 15.61
C GLY A 69 -16.14 -25.38 15.43
N TRP A 70 -15.53 -24.28 14.97
CA TRP A 70 -16.23 -23.02 14.74
C TRP A 70 -17.09 -23.08 13.48
N THR A 71 -18.31 -22.56 13.58
CA THR A 71 -19.25 -22.52 12.45
C THR A 71 -19.51 -21.13 11.91
N SER A 72 -19.09 -20.10 12.66
CA SER A 72 -19.31 -18.70 12.36
C SER A 72 -18.07 -17.85 12.68
N VAL A 73 -17.94 -16.67 12.07
CA VAL A 73 -16.78 -15.77 12.28
C VAL A 73 -16.86 -15.02 13.62
N GLU A 74 -18.05 -14.97 14.19
CA GLU A 74 -18.39 -14.39 15.48
C GLU A 74 -17.78 -15.20 16.62
N GLU A 75 -17.70 -16.53 16.47
CA GLU A 75 -17.08 -17.44 17.45
C GLU A 75 -15.55 -17.31 17.52
N VAL A 76 -14.91 -16.73 16.50
CA VAL A 76 -13.45 -16.70 16.39
C VAL A 76 -12.85 -15.67 17.36
N PRO A 77 -12.06 -16.09 18.37
CA PRO A 77 -11.44 -15.18 19.33
C PRO A 77 -10.35 -14.32 18.68
N LEU A 78 -9.95 -13.24 19.35
CA LEU A 78 -8.97 -12.29 18.81
C LEU A 78 -7.63 -12.95 18.46
N TRP A 79 -7.11 -13.84 19.32
CA TRP A 79 -5.84 -14.53 19.05
C TRP A 79 -5.89 -15.36 17.77
N ALA A 80 -7.01 -16.02 17.49
CA ALA A 80 -7.19 -16.82 16.29
C ALA A 80 -7.35 -15.92 15.06
N THR A 81 -8.07 -14.80 15.21
CA THR A 81 -8.17 -13.76 14.17
C THR A 81 -6.79 -13.21 13.79
N ALA A 82 -5.93 -12.97 14.80
CA ALA A 82 -4.55 -12.53 14.60
C ALA A 82 -3.69 -13.60 13.92
N VAL A 83 -3.79 -14.88 14.34
CA VAL A 83 -3.07 -16.00 13.70
C VAL A 83 -3.49 -16.15 12.24
N LEU A 84 -4.78 -15.99 11.92
CA LEU A 84 -5.28 -16.06 10.55
C LEU A 84 -4.77 -14.91 9.66
N GLN A 85 -4.19 -13.84 10.20
CA GLN A 85 -3.50 -12.82 9.39
C GLN A 85 -2.16 -13.32 8.83
N ILE A 86 -1.51 -14.29 9.50
CA ILE A 86 -0.18 -14.78 9.10
C ILE A 86 -0.20 -15.39 7.69
N PRO A 87 -1.12 -16.31 7.34
CA PRO A 87 -1.23 -16.85 5.98
C PRO A 87 -1.50 -15.79 4.92
N LEU A 88 -2.35 -14.79 5.23
CA LEU A 88 -2.64 -13.67 4.34
C LEU A 88 -1.37 -12.87 4.05
N TRP A 89 -0.67 -12.42 5.11
CA TRP A 89 0.57 -11.66 4.98
C TRP A 89 1.69 -12.48 4.35
N ALA A 90 1.76 -13.79 4.60
CA ALA A 90 2.75 -14.67 3.99
C ALA A 90 2.66 -14.67 2.45
N GLY A 91 1.45 -14.62 1.88
CA GLY A 91 1.28 -14.50 0.43
C GLY A 91 1.87 -13.20 -0.14
N TRP A 92 1.60 -12.07 0.53
CA TRP A 92 2.16 -10.77 0.13
C TRP A 92 3.67 -10.69 0.34
N ILE A 93 4.18 -11.18 1.47
CA ILE A 93 5.62 -11.21 1.78
C ILE A 93 6.36 -12.12 0.79
N ALA A 94 5.79 -13.27 0.42
CA ALA A 94 6.37 -14.14 -0.58
C ALA A 94 6.46 -13.45 -1.96
N ALA A 95 5.40 -12.76 -2.38
CA ALA A 95 5.41 -11.97 -3.61
C ALA A 95 6.48 -10.86 -3.59
N LEU A 96 6.60 -10.15 -2.46
CA LEU A 96 7.65 -9.15 -2.25
C LEU A 96 9.05 -9.77 -2.31
N ALA A 97 9.26 -10.94 -1.71
CA ALA A 97 10.54 -11.64 -1.74
C ALA A 97 10.90 -12.07 -3.18
N VAL A 98 9.94 -12.62 -3.93
CA VAL A 98 10.12 -13.01 -5.33
C VAL A 98 10.38 -11.80 -6.23
N ALA A 99 9.68 -10.69 -6.00
CA ALA A 99 9.92 -9.45 -6.72
C ALA A 99 11.30 -8.86 -6.37
N GLY A 100 11.67 -8.86 -5.09
CA GLY A 100 12.98 -8.39 -4.61
C GLY A 100 14.14 -9.21 -5.16
N SER A 101 13.99 -10.53 -5.33
CA SER A 101 15.01 -11.39 -5.95
C SER A 101 15.16 -11.17 -7.46
N LYS A 102 14.20 -10.49 -8.10
CA LYS A 102 14.22 -10.08 -9.51
C LYS A 102 14.74 -8.64 -9.71
N GLY A 103 15.21 -8.01 -8.65
CA GLY A 103 15.83 -6.68 -8.65
C GLY A 103 16.99 -6.63 -7.65
N HIS A 104 17.07 -5.55 -6.88
CA HIS A 104 18.14 -5.24 -5.94
C HIS A 104 17.73 -5.46 -4.47
N GLY A 105 16.80 -6.39 -4.21
CA GLY A 105 16.30 -6.71 -2.88
C GLY A 105 15.17 -5.81 -2.38
N VAL A 106 14.43 -6.29 -1.38
CA VAL A 106 13.16 -5.70 -0.89
C VAL A 106 13.33 -4.23 -0.45
N VAL A 107 14.41 -3.90 0.25
CA VAL A 107 14.61 -2.56 0.82
C VAL A 107 14.71 -1.50 -0.28
N ARG A 108 15.54 -1.75 -1.29
CA ARG A 108 15.77 -0.80 -2.39
C ARG A 108 14.62 -0.80 -3.39
N GLU A 109 14.12 -1.98 -3.75
CA GLU A 109 13.06 -2.11 -4.77
C GLU A 109 11.73 -1.49 -4.34
N PHE A 110 11.41 -1.51 -3.04
CA PHE A 110 10.12 -1.05 -2.54
C PHE A 110 10.22 0.22 -1.69
N GLY A 111 11.39 0.85 -1.63
CA GLY A 111 11.59 2.09 -0.88
C GLY A 111 11.36 1.92 0.62
N PHE A 112 11.66 0.75 1.18
CA PHE A 112 11.45 0.45 2.60
C PHE A 112 12.52 1.11 3.47
N THR A 113 12.43 2.43 3.57
CA THR A 113 13.31 3.28 4.38
C THR A 113 12.47 4.26 5.18
N ILE A 114 12.89 4.52 6.41
CA ILE A 114 12.25 5.46 7.33
C ILE A 114 13.29 6.50 7.75
N ARG A 115 12.91 7.77 7.68
CA ARG A 115 13.69 8.92 8.15
C ARG A 115 12.93 9.64 9.26
N GLY A 116 13.63 10.35 10.14
CA GLY A 116 12.99 11.08 11.24
C GLY A 116 11.88 12.05 10.80
N ILE A 117 12.04 12.68 9.63
CA ILE A 117 11.03 13.58 9.04
C ILE A 117 9.72 12.87 8.63
N ASP A 118 9.76 11.56 8.43
CA ASP A 118 8.58 10.78 8.05
C ASP A 118 7.57 10.68 9.20
N VAL A 119 8.05 10.79 10.44
CA VAL A 119 7.21 10.74 11.65
C VAL A 119 6.25 11.93 11.73
N PRO A 120 6.71 13.20 11.78
CA PRO A 120 5.79 14.34 11.87
C PRO A 120 4.90 14.48 10.62
N ILE A 121 5.41 14.13 9.42
CA ILE A 121 4.58 14.11 8.21
C ILE A 121 3.47 13.06 8.35
N GLY A 122 3.84 11.83 8.73
CA GLY A 122 2.89 10.74 8.87
C GLY A 122 1.84 11.03 9.94
N LEU A 123 2.25 11.50 11.12
CA LEU A 123 1.33 11.90 12.19
C LEU A 123 0.35 12.98 11.71
N GLY A 124 0.86 14.05 11.11
CA GLY A 124 0.02 15.14 10.61
C GLY A 124 -0.98 14.68 9.54
N VAL A 125 -0.53 13.84 8.60
CA VAL A 125 -1.41 13.30 7.55
C VAL A 125 -2.44 12.34 8.12
N GLY A 126 -2.03 11.39 8.98
CA GLY A 126 -2.95 10.42 9.57
C GLY A 126 -4.05 11.10 10.41
N LEU A 127 -3.67 12.07 11.26
CA LEU A 127 -4.62 12.88 12.03
C LEU A 127 -5.52 13.72 11.12
N GLY A 128 -4.95 14.37 10.09
CA GLY A 128 -5.72 15.15 9.13
C GLY A 128 -6.73 14.30 8.35
N VAL A 129 -6.34 13.08 7.96
CA VAL A 129 -7.27 12.16 7.31
C VAL A 129 -8.40 11.77 8.26
N GLN A 130 -8.10 11.44 9.52
CA GLN A 130 -9.13 11.02 10.46
C GLN A 130 -10.09 12.14 10.88
N PHE A 131 -9.56 13.32 11.22
CA PHE A 131 -10.38 14.39 11.81
C PHE A 131 -10.95 15.37 10.78
N ILE A 132 -10.48 15.33 9.53
CA ILE A 132 -10.95 16.24 8.48
C ILE A 132 -11.51 15.45 7.31
N VAL A 133 -10.69 14.60 6.67
CA VAL A 133 -11.08 13.96 5.41
C VAL A 133 -12.22 12.96 5.59
N VAL A 134 -12.13 12.07 6.60
CA VAL A 134 -13.17 11.08 6.90
C VAL A 134 -14.52 11.76 7.20
N PRO A 135 -14.62 12.72 8.13
CA PRO A 135 -15.86 13.46 8.37
C PRO A 135 -16.41 14.15 7.12
N LEU A 136 -15.56 14.79 6.31
CA LEU A 136 -16.00 15.46 5.07
C LEU A 136 -16.60 14.49 4.04
N ILE A 137 -16.07 13.27 3.95
CA ILE A 137 -16.60 12.23 3.06
C ILE A 137 -17.91 11.67 3.64
N TYR A 138 -17.88 11.28 4.91
CA TYR A 138 -18.95 10.48 5.49
C TYR A 138 -20.16 11.28 5.96
N TRP A 139 -20.01 12.55 6.31
CA TRP A 139 -21.13 13.41 6.66
C TRP A 139 -22.24 13.44 5.58
N PRO A 140 -21.95 13.80 4.31
CA PRO A 140 -22.96 13.74 3.26
C PRO A 140 -23.30 12.31 2.83
N LEU A 141 -22.32 11.40 2.78
CA LEU A 141 -22.53 10.04 2.28
C LEU A 141 -23.51 9.26 3.16
N LEU A 142 -23.32 9.29 4.48
CA LEU A 142 -24.19 8.58 5.43
C LEU A 142 -25.61 9.17 5.41
N SER A 143 -25.72 10.51 5.29
CA SER A 143 -27.00 11.21 5.15
C SER A 143 -27.77 10.75 3.91
N ILE A 144 -27.10 10.59 2.77
CA ILE A 144 -27.71 10.13 1.51
C ILE A 144 -28.11 8.65 1.59
N LEU A 145 -27.29 7.84 2.24
CA LEU A 145 -27.51 6.39 2.35
C LEU A 145 -28.48 5.99 3.47
N GLY A 146 -28.92 6.94 4.31
CA GLY A 146 -29.73 6.65 5.50
C GLY A 146 -28.98 5.77 6.50
N ARG A 147 -27.65 5.93 6.59
CA ARG A 147 -26.76 5.18 7.49
C ARG A 147 -26.21 6.10 8.58
N THR A 148 -25.64 5.49 9.60
CA THR A 148 -25.11 6.17 10.78
C THR A 148 -23.60 6.01 10.89
N GLN A 149 -22.98 6.76 11.82
CA GLN A 149 -21.57 6.56 12.17
C GLN A 149 -21.34 5.19 12.82
N ASP A 150 -22.36 4.63 13.47
CA ASP A 150 -22.28 3.31 14.08
C ASP A 150 -22.21 2.21 13.01
N ASP A 151 -23.00 2.31 11.93
CA ASP A 151 -22.87 1.42 10.76
C ASP A 151 -21.45 1.45 10.17
N LEU A 152 -20.84 2.63 10.12
CA LEU A 152 -19.48 2.80 9.58
C LEU A 152 -18.42 2.15 10.48
N ALA A 153 -18.57 2.32 11.80
CA ALA A 153 -17.64 1.84 12.81
C ALA A 153 -17.82 0.34 13.14
N GLU A 154 -18.96 -0.26 12.79
CA GLU A 154 -19.34 -1.63 13.15
C GLU A 154 -18.23 -2.67 12.91
N PRO A 155 -17.56 -2.75 11.75
CA PRO A 155 -16.53 -3.76 11.58
C PRO A 155 -15.30 -3.58 12.47
N ALA A 156 -14.95 -2.32 12.79
CA ALA A 156 -13.86 -2.01 13.70
C ALA A 156 -14.26 -2.29 15.16
N ARG A 157 -15.50 -1.96 15.55
CA ARG A 157 -16.10 -2.31 16.85
C ARG A 157 -16.13 -3.82 17.05
N ASN A 158 -16.66 -4.58 16.09
CA ASN A 158 -16.73 -6.04 16.16
C ASN A 158 -15.36 -6.71 16.34
N LEU A 159 -14.31 -6.13 15.76
CA LEU A 159 -12.93 -6.60 15.99
C LEU A 159 -12.41 -6.19 17.37
N ALA A 160 -12.69 -4.97 17.81
CA ALA A 160 -12.30 -4.45 19.11
C ALA A 160 -13.00 -5.17 20.28
N ASP A 161 -14.27 -5.54 20.13
CA ASP A 161 -15.05 -6.27 21.13
C ASP A 161 -14.47 -7.66 21.44
N LYS A 162 -13.67 -8.22 20.51
CA LYS A 162 -12.91 -9.46 20.74
C LYS A 162 -11.69 -9.26 21.65
N ALA A 163 -11.26 -8.02 21.86
CA ALA A 163 -10.13 -7.68 22.73
C ALA A 163 -10.57 -7.64 24.20
N SER A 164 -10.15 -8.64 24.98
CA SER A 164 -10.40 -8.69 26.42
C SER A 164 -9.12 -8.43 27.23
N GLY A 165 -9.25 -7.55 28.22
CA GLY A 165 -8.15 -7.15 29.11
C GLY A 165 -6.96 -6.49 28.40
N ALA A 166 -5.93 -6.14 29.17
CA ALA A 166 -4.75 -5.44 28.63
C ALA A 166 -4.04 -6.23 27.52
N ALA A 167 -3.95 -7.57 27.66
CA ALA A 167 -3.29 -8.42 26.67
C ALA A 167 -4.03 -8.43 25.32
N GLY A 168 -5.36 -8.46 25.31
CA GLY A 168 -6.16 -8.40 24.09
C GLY A 168 -5.95 -7.08 23.33
N TRP A 169 -5.97 -5.96 24.04
CA TRP A 169 -5.74 -4.64 23.44
C TRP A 169 -4.31 -4.46 22.92
N VAL A 170 -3.31 -4.99 23.63
CA VAL A 170 -1.92 -5.02 23.13
C VAL A 170 -1.82 -5.83 21.84
N LEU A 171 -2.43 -7.02 21.78
CA LEU A 171 -2.45 -7.84 20.57
C LEU A 171 -3.14 -7.12 19.41
N LEU A 172 -4.31 -6.51 19.65
CA LEU A 172 -5.04 -5.74 18.65
C LEU A 172 -4.17 -4.60 18.09
N GLY A 173 -3.53 -3.82 18.98
CA GLY A 173 -2.64 -2.75 18.59
C GLY A 173 -1.45 -3.23 17.77
N LEU A 174 -0.78 -4.32 18.18
CA LEU A 174 0.34 -4.89 17.43
C LEU A 174 -0.07 -5.33 16.03
N VAL A 175 -1.25 -5.93 15.86
CA VAL A 175 -1.72 -6.39 14.55
C VAL A 175 -2.19 -5.21 13.69
N VAL A 176 -3.06 -4.34 14.22
CA VAL A 176 -3.78 -3.32 13.44
C VAL A 176 -2.99 -2.01 13.30
N VAL A 177 -2.23 -1.61 14.31
CA VAL A 177 -1.50 -0.32 14.31
C VAL A 177 -0.06 -0.49 13.82
N VAL A 178 0.52 -1.68 13.95
CA VAL A 178 1.93 -1.93 13.57
C VAL A 178 2.03 -2.89 12.38
N GLY A 179 1.55 -4.12 12.53
CA GLY A 179 1.72 -5.19 11.53
C GLY A 179 1.07 -4.86 10.20
N ALA A 180 -0.24 -4.58 10.21
CA ALA A 180 -1.02 -4.27 9.02
C ALA A 180 -0.43 -3.08 8.23
N PRO A 181 -0.18 -1.89 8.82
CA PRO A 181 0.44 -0.78 8.09
C PRO A 181 1.77 -1.13 7.43
N VAL A 182 2.66 -1.87 8.11
CA VAL A 182 3.97 -2.22 7.51
C VAL A 182 3.79 -3.15 6.31
N VAL A 183 3.02 -4.24 6.47
CA VAL A 183 2.87 -5.25 5.41
C VAL A 183 2.06 -4.68 4.24
N GLU A 184 0.98 -3.96 4.52
CA GLU A 184 0.10 -3.40 3.50
C GLU A 184 0.80 -2.29 2.72
N GLU A 185 1.54 -1.38 3.37
CA GLU A 185 2.29 -0.36 2.63
C GLU A 185 3.39 -0.96 1.75
N LEU A 186 4.10 -2.00 2.23
CA LEU A 186 5.05 -2.73 1.39
C LEU A 186 4.37 -3.33 0.15
N PHE A 187 3.21 -3.95 0.30
CA PHE A 187 2.52 -4.59 -0.81
C PHE A 187 1.87 -3.57 -1.76
N TYR A 188 1.02 -2.68 -1.26
CA TYR A 188 0.26 -1.77 -2.10
C TYR A 188 1.13 -0.63 -2.64
N ARG A 189 1.97 -0.02 -1.81
CA ARG A 189 2.76 1.16 -2.21
C ARG A 189 4.12 0.75 -2.71
N GLY A 190 4.76 -0.24 -2.10
CA GLY A 190 6.01 -0.79 -2.60
C GLY A 190 5.83 -1.53 -3.93
N LEU A 191 5.02 -2.59 -3.94
CA LEU A 191 4.93 -3.50 -5.10
C LEU A 191 3.90 -3.04 -6.14
N LEU A 192 2.63 -2.85 -5.78
CA LEU A 192 1.57 -2.52 -6.74
C LEU A 192 1.76 -1.14 -7.39
N LEU A 193 1.88 -0.07 -6.59
CA LEU A 193 2.12 1.28 -7.10
C LEU A 193 3.43 1.35 -7.89
N GLY A 194 4.49 0.70 -7.39
CA GLY A 194 5.76 0.55 -8.11
C GLY A 194 5.58 -0.10 -9.49
N ALA A 195 4.86 -1.22 -9.57
CA ALA A 195 4.60 -1.91 -10.82
C ALA A 195 3.80 -1.05 -11.82
N LEU A 196 2.80 -0.30 -11.35
CA LEU A 196 2.04 0.64 -12.20
C LEU A 196 2.93 1.76 -12.74
N ARG A 197 3.80 2.33 -11.90
CA ARG A 197 4.72 3.40 -12.31
C ARG A 197 5.81 2.91 -13.27
N LYS A 198 6.31 1.68 -13.13
CA LYS A 198 7.21 1.05 -14.11
C LYS A 198 6.55 0.88 -15.48
N ARG A 199 5.23 0.64 -15.51
CA ARG A 199 4.42 0.65 -16.75
C ARG A 199 4.06 2.05 -17.24
N ARG A 200 4.66 3.11 -16.68
CA ARG A 200 4.48 4.51 -17.08
C ARG A 200 3.04 5.04 -16.94
N TRP A 201 2.25 4.46 -16.04
CA TRP A 201 0.93 5.00 -15.70
C TRP A 201 1.07 6.39 -15.07
N PRO A 202 0.24 7.39 -15.41
CA PRO A 202 0.29 8.72 -14.78
C PRO A 202 0.18 8.65 -13.25
N ALA A 203 0.87 9.55 -12.55
CA ALA A 203 1.10 9.43 -11.10
C ALA A 203 -0.21 9.37 -10.31
N VAL A 204 -1.15 10.23 -10.66
CA VAL A 204 -2.48 10.31 -10.03
C VAL A 204 -3.29 9.04 -10.30
N ILE A 205 -3.24 8.50 -11.52
CA ILE A 205 -3.97 7.28 -11.89
C ILE A 205 -3.39 6.07 -11.15
N ALA A 206 -2.06 5.95 -11.09
CA ALA A 206 -1.39 4.88 -10.36
C ALA A 206 -1.72 4.93 -8.86
N ALA A 207 -1.75 6.13 -8.26
CA ALA A 207 -2.15 6.33 -6.87
C ALA A 207 -3.62 5.94 -6.63
N ALA A 208 -4.53 6.37 -7.51
CA ALA A 208 -5.94 6.01 -7.41
C ALA A 208 -6.16 4.50 -7.54
N VAL A 209 -5.54 3.83 -8.52
CA VAL A 209 -5.66 2.37 -8.67
C VAL A 209 -5.08 1.65 -7.45
N SER A 210 -3.92 2.07 -6.96
CA SER A 210 -3.36 1.51 -5.72
C SER A 210 -4.30 1.67 -4.53
N GLY A 211 -4.93 2.84 -4.37
CA GLY A 211 -5.92 3.11 -3.33
C GLY A 211 -7.20 2.29 -3.51
N ALA A 212 -7.66 2.08 -4.74
CA ALA A 212 -8.86 1.32 -5.05
C ALA A 212 -8.68 -0.17 -4.76
N VAL A 213 -7.54 -0.74 -5.16
CA VAL A 213 -7.22 -2.15 -4.85
C VAL A 213 -7.08 -2.34 -3.34
N PHE A 214 -6.41 -1.42 -2.63
CA PHE A 214 -6.34 -1.42 -1.17
C PHE A 214 -7.74 -1.44 -0.53
N ALA A 215 -8.61 -0.51 -0.91
CA ALA A 215 -9.97 -0.42 -0.36
C ALA A 215 -10.84 -1.64 -0.70
N ALA A 216 -10.74 -2.16 -1.92
CA ALA A 216 -11.51 -3.33 -2.36
C ALA A 216 -11.15 -4.60 -1.57
N MET A 217 -9.88 -4.78 -1.21
CA MET A 217 -9.40 -5.94 -0.46
C MET A 217 -9.90 -6.01 0.99
N HIS A 218 -10.54 -4.95 1.48
CA HIS A 218 -11.20 -4.94 2.80
C HIS A 218 -12.62 -5.54 2.76
N PHE A 219 -13.21 -5.71 1.58
CA PHE A 219 -14.56 -6.26 1.40
C PHE A 219 -15.66 -5.53 2.21
N GLN A 220 -15.51 -4.22 2.41
CA GLN A 220 -16.43 -3.40 3.20
C GLN A 220 -16.96 -2.22 2.37
N PRO A 221 -18.12 -2.36 1.71
CA PRO A 221 -18.65 -1.35 0.79
C PRO A 221 -18.84 0.03 1.44
N LEU A 222 -19.28 0.09 2.70
CA LEU A 222 -19.47 1.35 3.42
C LEU A 222 -18.13 2.04 3.74
N GLN A 223 -17.08 1.28 4.03
CA GLN A 223 -15.74 1.82 4.32
C GLN A 223 -14.93 2.14 3.06
N PHE A 224 -15.33 1.59 1.91
CA PHE A 224 -14.60 1.72 0.66
C PHE A 224 -14.25 3.18 0.30
N PRO A 225 -15.15 4.19 0.36
CA PRO A 225 -14.79 5.56 0.01
C PRO A 225 -13.69 6.16 0.90
N GLY A 226 -13.76 5.95 2.22
CA GLY A 226 -12.74 6.40 3.16
C GLY A 226 -11.40 5.71 2.92
N LEU A 227 -11.41 4.38 2.79
CA LEU A 227 -10.21 3.58 2.53
C LEU A 227 -9.59 3.89 1.18
N PHE A 228 -10.39 4.19 0.15
CA PHE A 228 -9.91 4.59 -1.18
C PHE A 228 -9.16 5.92 -1.10
N VAL A 229 -9.73 6.91 -0.41
CA VAL A 229 -9.11 8.23 -0.26
C VAL A 229 -7.86 8.17 0.60
N LEU A 230 -7.93 7.51 1.77
CA LEU A 230 -6.73 7.23 2.59
C LEU A 230 -5.67 6.56 1.72
N GLY A 231 -6.06 5.51 1.01
CA GLY A 231 -5.13 4.72 0.25
C GLY A 231 -4.46 5.46 -0.90
N THR A 232 -5.19 6.38 -1.53
CA THR A 232 -4.67 7.29 -2.56
C THR A 232 -3.71 8.32 -1.96
N ILE A 233 -4.04 8.90 -0.80
CA ILE A 233 -3.16 9.85 -0.08
C ILE A 233 -1.84 9.19 0.30
N LEU A 234 -1.88 7.96 0.83
CA LEU A 234 -0.68 7.20 1.16
C LEU A 234 0.19 6.94 -0.09
N ALA A 235 -0.43 6.58 -1.22
CA ALA A 235 0.30 6.42 -2.48
C ALA A 235 0.95 7.74 -2.96
N LEU A 236 0.25 8.87 -2.84
CA LEU A 236 0.80 10.19 -3.17
C LEU A 236 1.96 10.59 -2.25
N LEU A 237 1.94 10.21 -0.96
CA LEU A 237 3.08 10.41 -0.07
C LEU A 237 4.32 9.67 -0.59
N VAL A 238 4.19 8.39 -0.94
CA VAL A 238 5.30 7.58 -1.44
C VAL A 238 5.83 8.12 -2.77
N LEU A 239 4.96 8.55 -3.68
CA LEU A 239 5.37 9.17 -4.95
C LEU A 239 6.16 10.47 -4.74
N ARG A 240 5.87 11.24 -3.67
CA ARG A 240 6.60 12.47 -3.35
C ARG A 240 7.90 12.21 -2.60
N THR A 241 7.94 11.23 -1.71
CA THR A 241 9.10 10.98 -0.84
C THR A 241 10.08 9.95 -1.39
N GLY A 242 9.64 9.12 -2.35
CA GLY A 242 10.38 7.97 -2.87
C GLY A 242 10.59 6.85 -1.85
N ARG A 243 9.83 6.84 -0.74
CA ARG A 243 9.98 5.85 0.35
C ARG A 243 8.70 5.67 1.15
N LEU A 244 8.59 4.54 1.85
CA LEU A 244 7.38 4.12 2.55
C LEU A 244 7.19 4.77 3.93
N GLY A 245 8.23 5.32 4.56
CA GLY A 245 8.18 5.75 5.96
C GLY A 245 7.00 6.66 6.31
N SER A 246 6.75 7.70 5.51
CA SER A 246 5.65 8.65 5.79
C SER A 246 4.27 8.02 5.62
N ALA A 247 4.12 7.08 4.68
CA ALA A 247 2.89 6.35 4.46
C ALA A 247 2.63 5.33 5.58
N ILE A 248 3.65 4.59 6.02
CA ILE A 248 3.54 3.65 7.14
C ILE A 248 3.11 4.39 8.41
N VAL A 249 3.74 5.53 8.73
CA VAL A 249 3.37 6.30 9.93
C VAL A 249 1.97 6.91 9.78
N ALA A 250 1.59 7.43 8.62
CA ALA A 250 0.25 7.96 8.40
C ALA A 250 -0.84 6.89 8.55
N HIS A 251 -0.62 5.71 7.98
CA HIS A 251 -1.53 4.58 8.10
C HIS A 251 -1.61 4.07 9.55
N ALA A 252 -0.46 3.89 10.21
CA ALA A 252 -0.43 3.52 11.62
C ALA A 252 -1.15 4.55 12.50
N THR A 253 -0.99 5.84 12.23
CA THR A 253 -1.69 6.92 12.95
C THR A 253 -3.19 6.86 12.73
N PHE A 254 -3.64 6.66 11.48
CA PHE A 254 -5.05 6.49 11.14
C PHE A 254 -5.67 5.33 11.93
N ASN A 255 -5.00 4.18 11.94
CA ASN A 255 -5.44 2.99 12.67
C ASN A 255 -5.40 3.20 14.20
N ALA A 256 -4.36 3.85 14.72
CA ALA A 256 -4.22 4.13 16.15
C ALA A 256 -5.35 5.00 16.67
N VAL A 257 -5.72 6.06 15.94
CA VAL A 257 -6.85 6.92 16.31
C VAL A 257 -8.14 6.12 16.41
N THR A 258 -8.39 5.21 15.45
CA THR A 258 -9.55 4.32 15.48
C THR A 258 -9.53 3.39 16.70
N VAL A 259 -8.41 2.71 16.95
CA VAL A 259 -8.28 1.80 18.10
C VAL A 259 -8.44 2.54 19.43
N VAL A 260 -7.86 3.74 19.56
CA VAL A 260 -7.99 4.58 20.76
C VAL A 260 -9.43 5.06 20.95
N ALA A 261 -10.14 5.44 19.89
CA ALA A 261 -11.54 5.83 19.99
C ALA A 261 -12.43 4.66 20.48
N LEU A 262 -12.11 3.44 20.08
CA LEU A 262 -12.83 2.22 20.47
C LEU A 262 -12.48 1.73 21.88
N LEU A 263 -11.28 2.04 22.38
CA LEU A 263 -10.91 1.80 23.79
C LEU A 263 -11.77 2.59 24.78
N SER A 264 -12.31 3.72 24.34
CA SER A 264 -13.10 4.66 25.15
C SER A 264 -14.62 4.55 24.95
N ALA A 265 -15.08 3.64 24.10
CA ALA A 265 -16.49 3.42 23.75
C ALA A 265 -17.11 2.35 24.64
#